data_AF-A0A928CN70-F1
#
_entry.id   AF-A0A928CN70-F1
#
_cell.length_a   1.000
_cell.length_b   1.000
_cell.length_c   1.000
_cell.angle_alpha   90.00
_cell.angle_beta   90.00
_cell.angle_gamma   90.00
#
_symmetry.space_group_name_H-M   'P 1'
#
loop_
_entity.id
_entity.type
_entity.pdbx_description
1 polymer ?
#
loop_
_entity_poly.entity_id
_entity_poly.type
_entity_poly.pdbx_seq_one_letter_code
_entity_poly.pdbx_strand_id
1 'polypeptide(L)'
;MNEMVQPELPFSIKEIERDGIVMGVLSDGTPYLTGRGLARMCGVEHSVIFRLTNNWHEEKYKPRGQQIQKILMRHGYDKDILFTKTIGPNGETNAYTDSVCMSFLEYYAFDAQQVNNETARNNYRLLATQSFRAFIYSQVGYNPEIRLAESWKNFESRVLLNASVPVGYFSIFREMADFLVQLIRGGIIINEHTIPDISVGQAWSKYWTDKNYNSIYGERIKHPHFYPENYPQSAADIRAWIYPDRALPIFRRWLQEEYTSHRFQSYLENKVAQGCIERGNVPVIMNAVTGKNAIMPGTLPASKMLKQK
;
A
#
# COMPACT_ATOMS: atom_id res chain seq x y z
N MET A 1 18.91 19.34 -8.89
CA MET A 1 17.79 19.07 -9.81
C MET A 1 16.75 18.31 -9.01
N ASN A 2 15.62 18.95 -8.70
CA ASN A 2 14.43 18.23 -8.22
C ASN A 2 13.84 17.52 -9.44
N GLU A 3 14.07 16.22 -9.58
CA GLU A 3 13.13 15.42 -10.36
C GLU A 3 11.79 15.50 -9.63
N MET A 4 10.85 16.24 -10.22
CA MET A 4 9.44 16.09 -9.89
C MET A 4 9.06 14.66 -10.27
N VAL A 5 9.23 13.73 -9.33
CA VAL A 5 8.70 12.38 -9.45
C VAL A 5 7.20 12.54 -9.61
N GLN A 6 6.70 12.33 -10.84
CA GLN A 6 5.26 12.26 -11.06
C GLN A 6 4.72 11.17 -10.14
N PRO A 7 3.60 11.40 -9.42
CA PRO A 7 3.02 10.36 -8.59
C PRO A 7 2.67 9.17 -9.51
N GLU A 8 3.43 8.07 -9.37
CA GLU A 8 3.11 6.82 -10.04
C GLU A 8 1.67 6.46 -9.69
N LEU A 9 0.86 6.10 -10.68
CA LEU A 9 -0.48 5.60 -10.39
C LEU A 9 -0.36 4.28 -9.62
N PRO A 10 -1.32 3.94 -8.74
CA PRO A 10 -1.47 2.57 -8.26
C PRO A 10 -1.40 1.62 -9.44
N PHE A 11 -0.78 0.47 -9.24
CA PHE A 11 -0.70 -0.56 -10.26
C PHE A 11 -1.33 -1.85 -9.77
N SER A 12 -1.90 -2.60 -10.70
CA SER A 12 -2.44 -3.91 -10.41
C SER A 12 -1.30 -4.90 -10.25
N ILE A 13 -1.21 -5.54 -9.09
CA ILE A 13 -0.28 -6.66 -8.89
C ILE A 13 -0.86 -7.98 -9.41
N LYS A 14 -2.19 -8.04 -9.55
CA LYS A 14 -2.90 -9.17 -10.13
C LYS A 14 -4.24 -8.71 -10.65
N GLU A 15 -4.51 -8.96 -11.94
CA GLU A 15 -5.82 -8.76 -12.57
C GLU A 15 -6.16 -10.01 -13.37
N ILE A 16 -7.39 -10.47 -13.27
CA ILE A 16 -7.92 -11.59 -14.06
C ILE A 16 -9.31 -11.25 -14.59
N GLU A 17 -9.71 -11.98 -15.62
CA GLU A 17 -11.09 -12.03 -16.07
C GLU A 17 -11.66 -13.43 -15.77
N ARG A 18 -12.79 -13.48 -15.06
CA ARG A 18 -13.52 -14.72 -14.81
C ARG A 18 -15.01 -14.48 -15.02
N ASP A 19 -15.63 -15.30 -15.86
CA ASP A 19 -17.06 -15.19 -16.23
C ASP A 19 -17.45 -13.79 -16.77
N GLY A 20 -16.51 -13.13 -17.46
CA GLY A 20 -16.67 -11.77 -17.98
C GLY A 20 -16.53 -10.67 -16.92
N ILE A 21 -16.19 -11.01 -15.68
CA ILE A 21 -15.95 -10.06 -14.59
C ILE A 21 -14.44 -9.85 -14.49
N VAL A 22 -14.00 -8.65 -14.87
CA VAL A 22 -12.59 -8.25 -14.73
C VAL A 22 -12.37 -7.64 -13.36
N MET A 23 -11.49 -8.27 -12.58
CA MET A 23 -11.23 -7.98 -11.18
C MET A 23 -9.75 -8.08 -10.84
N GLY A 24 -9.31 -7.38 -9.80
CA GLY A 24 -7.90 -7.39 -9.44
C GLY A 24 -7.62 -6.95 -8.01
N VAL A 25 -6.33 -6.92 -7.69
CA VAL A 25 -5.78 -6.43 -6.43
C VAL A 25 -4.69 -5.43 -6.74
N LEU A 26 -4.78 -4.24 -6.16
CA LEU A 26 -3.78 -3.18 -6.27
C LEU A 26 -2.53 -3.51 -5.46
N SER A 27 -1.43 -2.79 -5.69
CA SER A 27 -0.15 -3.02 -5.02
C SER A 27 -0.19 -2.90 -3.49
N ASP A 28 -1.12 -2.13 -2.95
CA ASP A 28 -1.42 -2.04 -1.51
C ASP A 28 -2.30 -3.17 -0.96
N GLY A 29 -2.78 -4.09 -1.81
CA GLY A 29 -3.70 -5.17 -1.43
C GLY A 29 -5.18 -4.80 -1.56
N THR A 30 -5.53 -3.58 -1.98
CA THR A 30 -6.93 -3.17 -2.16
C THR A 30 -7.58 -3.99 -3.29
N PRO A 31 -8.67 -4.74 -3.02
CA PRO A 31 -9.41 -5.43 -4.07
C PRO A 31 -10.23 -4.42 -4.89
N TYR A 32 -10.35 -4.66 -6.19
CA TYR A 32 -11.13 -3.81 -7.07
C TYR A 32 -11.82 -4.59 -8.20
N LEU A 33 -12.86 -3.97 -8.77
CA LEU A 33 -13.39 -4.31 -10.09
C LEU A 33 -13.02 -3.22 -11.08
N THR A 34 -12.80 -3.59 -12.35
CA THR A 34 -12.80 -2.58 -13.41
C THR A 34 -14.23 -2.10 -13.67
N GLY A 35 -14.41 -0.99 -14.40
CA GLY A 35 -15.74 -0.54 -14.79
C GLY A 35 -16.53 -1.58 -15.61
N ARG A 36 -15.84 -2.46 -16.36
CA ARG A 36 -16.46 -3.59 -17.06
C ARG A 36 -16.90 -4.69 -16.09
N GLY A 37 -16.02 -5.04 -15.14
CA GLY A 37 -16.33 -5.99 -14.07
C GLY A 37 -17.53 -5.54 -13.22
N LEU A 38 -17.56 -4.27 -12.82
CA LEU A 38 -18.67 -3.70 -12.06
C LEU A 38 -19.98 -3.72 -12.85
N ALA A 39 -19.94 -3.34 -14.13
CA ALA A 39 -21.12 -3.40 -15.00
C ALA A 39 -21.66 -4.82 -15.14
N ARG A 40 -20.78 -5.81 -15.32
CA ARG A 40 -21.13 -7.22 -15.38
C ARG A 40 -21.77 -7.70 -14.08
N MET A 41 -21.20 -7.33 -12.92
CA MET A 41 -21.75 -7.65 -11.60
C MET A 41 -23.15 -7.08 -11.40
N CYS A 42 -23.38 -5.84 -11.85
CA CYS A 42 -24.67 -5.17 -11.78
C CYS A 42 -25.68 -5.63 -12.86
N GLY A 43 -25.24 -6.39 -13.86
CA GLY A 43 -26.10 -6.80 -14.98
C GLY A 43 -26.50 -5.66 -15.90
N VAL A 44 -25.63 -4.66 -16.08
CA VAL A 44 -25.88 -3.47 -16.91
C VAL A 44 -24.79 -3.25 -17.95
N GLU A 45 -25.07 -2.41 -18.94
CA GLU A 45 -24.09 -1.99 -19.94
C GLU A 45 -22.95 -1.19 -19.31
N HIS A 46 -21.72 -1.42 -19.78
CA HIS A 46 -20.53 -0.72 -19.29
C HIS A 46 -20.64 0.81 -19.42
N SER A 47 -21.25 1.29 -20.51
CA SER A 47 -21.49 2.71 -20.76
C SER A 47 -22.31 3.38 -19.65
N VAL A 48 -23.19 2.64 -18.98
CA VAL A 48 -24.03 3.15 -17.89
C VAL A 48 -23.18 3.43 -16.65
N ILE A 49 -22.29 2.50 -16.28
CA ILE A 49 -21.35 2.70 -15.16
C ILE A 49 -20.38 3.83 -15.52
N PHE A 50 -19.77 3.77 -16.71
CA PHE A 50 -18.79 4.73 -17.17
C PHE A 50 -19.33 6.17 -17.15
N ARG A 51 -20.50 6.42 -17.76
CA ARG A 51 -21.12 7.75 -17.79
C ARG A 51 -21.45 8.26 -16.39
N LEU A 52 -21.97 7.37 -15.54
CA LEU A 52 -22.35 7.74 -14.19
C LEU A 52 -21.13 8.16 -13.35
N THR A 53 -20.04 7.39 -13.45
CA THR A 53 -18.87 7.59 -12.58
C THR A 53 -17.95 8.69 -13.07
N ASN A 54 -17.83 8.91 -14.39
CA ASN A 54 -17.01 10.00 -14.93
C ASN A 54 -17.67 11.38 -14.81
N ASN A 55 -19.01 11.43 -14.74
CA ASN A 55 -19.75 12.68 -14.56
C ASN A 55 -20.36 12.77 -13.15
N TRP A 56 -19.72 12.16 -12.15
CA TRP A 56 -20.30 12.01 -10.81
C TRP A 56 -20.61 13.34 -10.14
N HIS A 57 -19.83 14.39 -10.42
CA HIS A 57 -20.03 15.75 -9.90
C HIS A 57 -21.42 16.30 -10.22
N GLU A 58 -21.99 15.96 -11.37
CA GLU A 58 -23.36 16.31 -11.77
C GLU A 58 -24.36 15.20 -11.42
N GLU A 59 -24.01 13.95 -11.70
CA GLU A 59 -24.92 12.82 -11.55
C GLU A 59 -25.37 12.60 -10.10
N LYS A 60 -24.51 12.91 -9.11
CA LYS A 60 -24.85 12.79 -7.68
C LYS A 60 -26.09 13.58 -7.26
N TYR A 61 -26.43 14.64 -7.99
CA TYR A 61 -27.61 15.45 -7.73
C TYR A 61 -28.87 14.99 -8.47
N LYS A 62 -28.75 14.06 -9.42
CA LYS A 62 -29.90 13.48 -10.14
C LYS A 62 -30.55 12.38 -9.30
N PRO A 63 -31.83 12.03 -9.54
CA PRO A 63 -32.57 11.08 -8.69
C PRO A 63 -31.84 9.75 -8.45
N ARG A 64 -31.23 9.19 -9.51
CA ARG A 64 -30.42 7.96 -9.41
C ARG A 64 -29.14 8.17 -8.60
N GLY A 65 -28.38 9.23 -8.87
CA GLY A 65 -27.14 9.50 -8.16
C GLY A 65 -27.38 9.81 -6.69
N GLN A 66 -28.48 10.48 -6.33
CA GLN A 66 -28.85 10.72 -4.93
C GLN A 66 -29.11 9.40 -4.16
N GLN A 67 -29.73 8.42 -4.80
CA GLN A 67 -29.93 7.09 -4.19
C GLN A 67 -28.59 6.38 -4.00
N ILE A 68 -27.73 6.36 -5.02
CA ILE A 68 -26.39 5.78 -4.94
C ILE A 68 -25.53 6.50 -3.89
N GLN A 69 -25.62 7.83 -3.79
CA GLN A 69 -24.89 8.63 -2.82
C GLN A 69 -25.29 8.28 -1.38
N LYS A 70 -26.58 8.04 -1.12
CA LYS A 70 -27.05 7.56 0.20
C LYS A 70 -26.46 6.19 0.54
N ILE A 71 -26.34 5.29 -0.43
CA ILE A 71 -25.73 3.97 -0.23
C ILE A 71 -24.22 4.12 0.03
N LEU A 72 -23.52 4.92 -0.79
CA LEU A 72 -22.09 5.21 -0.61
C LEU A 72 -21.79 5.72 0.80
N MET A 73 -22.57 6.68 1.30
CA MET A 73 -22.42 7.19 2.67
C MET A 73 -22.63 6.11 3.73
N ARG A 74 -23.62 5.20 3.55
CA ARG A 74 -23.82 4.05 4.46
C ARG A 74 -22.67 3.06 4.45
N HIS A 75 -21.98 2.92 3.31
CA HIS A 75 -20.75 2.13 3.18
C HIS A 75 -19.47 2.93 3.55
N GLY A 76 -19.61 4.10 4.17
CA GLY A 76 -18.48 4.90 4.64
C GLY A 76 -17.68 5.58 3.52
N TYR A 77 -18.30 5.81 2.36
CA TYR A 77 -17.68 6.46 1.22
C TYR A 77 -18.26 7.86 0.97
N ASP A 78 -17.42 8.88 1.10
CA ASP A 78 -17.80 10.30 1.04
C ASP A 78 -17.05 11.10 -0.04
N LYS A 79 -16.24 10.42 -0.87
CA LYS A 79 -15.40 11.08 -1.89
C LYS A 79 -16.16 11.42 -3.16
N ASP A 80 -15.71 12.48 -3.84
CA ASP A 80 -16.26 12.94 -5.12
C ASP A 80 -15.74 12.19 -6.36
N ILE A 81 -14.73 11.34 -6.21
CA ILE A 81 -14.18 10.54 -7.31
C ILE A 81 -14.40 9.07 -6.97
N LEU A 82 -15.24 8.37 -7.74
CA LEU A 82 -15.70 7.00 -7.45
C LEU A 82 -14.72 5.88 -7.85
N PHE A 83 -13.56 6.22 -8.40
CA PHE A 83 -12.57 5.25 -8.84
C PHE A 83 -11.17 5.79 -8.64
N THR A 84 -10.20 4.89 -8.66
CA THR A 84 -8.77 5.26 -8.75
C THR A 84 -8.25 4.81 -10.10
N LYS A 85 -7.44 5.65 -10.75
CA LYS A 85 -6.74 5.27 -11.98
C LYS A 85 -5.65 4.25 -11.64
N THR A 86 -5.60 3.15 -12.38
CA THR A 86 -4.58 2.12 -12.23
C THR A 86 -4.07 1.65 -13.58
N ILE A 87 -2.86 1.10 -13.60
CA ILE A 87 -2.33 0.39 -14.77
C ILE A 87 -2.59 -1.11 -14.57
N GLY A 88 -3.40 -1.69 -15.46
CA GLY A 88 -3.64 -3.12 -15.55
C GLY A 88 -2.85 -3.75 -16.72
N PRO A 89 -3.00 -5.07 -16.94
CA PRO A 89 -2.31 -5.79 -18.03
C PRO A 89 -2.61 -5.22 -19.44
N ASN A 90 -3.78 -4.60 -19.59
CA ASN A 90 -4.27 -4.03 -20.85
C ASN A 90 -4.13 -2.50 -20.93
N GLY A 91 -3.33 -1.90 -20.05
CA GLY A 91 -3.12 -0.45 -19.96
C GLY A 91 -3.92 0.22 -18.84
N GLU A 92 -4.12 1.52 -18.95
CA GLU A 92 -4.81 2.32 -17.92
C GLU A 92 -6.29 1.93 -17.81
N THR A 93 -6.78 1.76 -16.58
CA THR A 93 -8.17 1.45 -16.29
C THR A 93 -8.65 2.11 -15.00
N ASN A 94 -9.96 2.16 -14.80
CA ASN A 94 -10.58 2.65 -13.57
C ASN A 94 -10.79 1.49 -12.60
N ALA A 95 -10.15 1.54 -11.43
CA ALA A 95 -10.35 0.61 -10.33
C ALA A 95 -11.43 1.14 -9.38
N TYR A 96 -12.51 0.38 -9.22
CA TYR A 96 -13.60 0.62 -8.29
C TYR A 96 -13.40 -0.27 -7.06
N THR A 97 -13.29 0.34 -5.88
CA THR A 97 -13.01 -0.37 -4.62
C THR A 97 -14.29 -0.90 -3.98
N ASP A 98 -14.13 -1.76 -2.97
CA ASP A 98 -15.20 -2.45 -2.23
C ASP A 98 -16.44 -1.58 -1.98
N SER A 99 -16.28 -0.45 -1.28
CA SER A 99 -17.39 0.45 -0.93
C SER A 99 -18.16 0.96 -2.15
N VAL A 100 -17.48 1.24 -3.25
CA VAL A 100 -18.12 1.72 -4.49
C VAL A 100 -18.80 0.55 -5.21
N CYS A 101 -18.12 -0.58 -5.33
CA CYS A 101 -18.67 -1.78 -5.96
C CYS A 101 -19.94 -2.26 -5.25
N MET A 102 -19.89 -2.39 -3.92
CA MET A 102 -21.03 -2.80 -3.11
C MET A 102 -22.16 -1.79 -3.18
N SER A 103 -21.87 -0.48 -3.21
CA SER A 103 -22.92 0.55 -3.31
C SER A 103 -23.68 0.48 -4.64
N PHE A 104 -22.96 0.33 -5.74
CA PHE A 104 -23.57 0.20 -7.06
C PHE A 104 -24.35 -1.10 -7.17
N LEU A 105 -23.78 -2.20 -6.67
CA LEU A 105 -24.44 -3.50 -6.70
C LEU A 105 -25.71 -3.51 -5.85
N GLU A 106 -25.72 -2.89 -4.67
CA GLU A 106 -26.90 -2.73 -3.82
C GLU A 106 -28.00 -1.94 -4.54
N TYR A 107 -27.65 -0.79 -5.13
CA TYR A 107 -28.59 0.02 -5.89
C TYR A 107 -29.26 -0.80 -7.00
N TYR A 108 -28.48 -1.52 -7.80
CA TYR A 108 -29.01 -2.30 -8.90
C TYR A 108 -29.77 -3.55 -8.46
N ALA A 109 -29.45 -4.11 -7.30
CA ALA A 109 -30.17 -5.24 -6.73
C ALA A 109 -31.57 -4.83 -6.25
N PHE A 110 -31.69 -3.68 -5.57
CA PHE A 110 -32.88 -3.34 -4.78
C PHE A 110 -33.64 -2.09 -5.22
N ASP A 111 -32.96 -1.04 -5.67
CA ASP A 111 -33.58 0.27 -5.90
C ASP A 111 -33.83 0.60 -7.38
N ALA A 112 -32.98 0.06 -8.26
CA ALA A 112 -33.05 0.32 -9.69
C ALA A 112 -34.36 -0.22 -10.29
N GLN A 113 -35.09 0.65 -10.98
CA GLN A 113 -36.34 0.34 -11.68
C GLN A 113 -36.07 -0.30 -13.06
N GLN A 114 -35.29 -1.39 -13.09
CA GLN A 114 -35.02 -2.16 -14.30
C GLN A 114 -36.04 -3.29 -14.46
N VAL A 115 -36.21 -3.77 -15.70
CA VAL A 115 -37.03 -4.95 -15.99
C VAL A 115 -36.48 -6.20 -15.31
N ASN A 116 -35.14 -6.35 -15.23
CA ASN A 116 -34.50 -7.49 -14.60
C ASN A 116 -33.32 -7.06 -13.72
N ASN A 117 -33.39 -7.40 -12.42
CA ASN A 117 -32.35 -7.14 -11.42
C ASN A 117 -31.72 -8.45 -10.89
N GLU A 118 -32.05 -9.61 -11.45
CA GLU A 118 -31.64 -10.93 -10.94
C GLU A 118 -30.12 -11.07 -10.85
N THR A 119 -29.39 -10.62 -11.89
CA THR A 119 -27.92 -10.64 -11.89
C THR A 119 -27.35 -9.88 -10.70
N ALA A 120 -27.78 -8.63 -10.50
CA ALA A 120 -27.32 -7.80 -9.39
C ALA A 120 -27.70 -8.41 -8.03
N ARG A 121 -28.93 -8.91 -7.88
CA ARG A 121 -29.40 -9.54 -6.63
C ARG A 121 -28.62 -10.80 -6.29
N ASN A 122 -28.36 -11.66 -7.27
CA ASN A 122 -27.63 -12.91 -7.06
C ASN A 122 -26.17 -12.62 -6.67
N ASN A 123 -25.53 -11.68 -7.37
CA ASN A 123 -24.18 -11.25 -7.05
C ASN A 123 -24.10 -10.54 -5.69
N TYR A 124 -25.10 -9.72 -5.33
CA TYR A 124 -25.15 -9.10 -4.00
C TYR A 124 -25.21 -10.16 -2.90
N ARG A 125 -26.05 -11.20 -3.06
CA ARG A 125 -26.14 -12.32 -2.10
C ARG A 125 -24.84 -13.13 -2.01
N LEU A 126 -24.18 -13.37 -3.16
CA LEU A 126 -22.89 -14.03 -3.22
C LEU A 126 -21.85 -13.27 -2.38
N LEU A 127 -21.76 -11.96 -2.60
CA LEU A 127 -20.80 -11.11 -1.87
C LEU A 127 -21.17 -10.90 -0.41
N ALA A 128 -22.47 -10.90 -0.05
CA ALA A 128 -22.90 -10.91 1.34
C ALA A 128 -22.45 -12.18 2.09
N THR A 129 -22.26 -13.29 1.38
CA THR A 129 -21.84 -14.57 1.97
C THR A 129 -20.33 -14.66 2.16
N GLN A 130 -19.53 -14.14 1.22
CA GLN A 130 -18.06 -14.27 1.23
C GLN A 130 -17.31 -12.95 1.51
N SER A 131 -17.99 -11.82 1.66
CA SER A 131 -17.45 -10.45 1.56
C SER A 131 -16.84 -10.17 0.18
N PHE A 132 -16.86 -8.91 -0.25
CA PHE A 132 -16.22 -8.49 -1.50
C PHE A 132 -14.73 -8.82 -1.50
N ARG A 133 -14.00 -8.47 -0.44
CA ARG A 133 -12.55 -8.68 -0.35
C ARG A 133 -12.18 -10.17 -0.45
N ALA A 134 -12.83 -11.05 0.33
CA ALA A 134 -12.47 -12.47 0.27
C ALA A 134 -12.88 -13.12 -1.05
N PHE A 135 -14.01 -12.69 -1.64
CA PHE A 135 -14.39 -13.11 -2.99
C PHE A 135 -13.27 -12.78 -3.98
N ILE A 136 -12.87 -11.51 -4.12
CA ILE A 136 -11.85 -11.09 -5.09
C ILE A 136 -10.53 -11.80 -4.82
N TYR A 137 -10.07 -11.87 -3.56
CA TYR A 137 -8.84 -12.58 -3.20
C TYR A 137 -8.85 -14.05 -3.61
N SER A 138 -9.97 -14.76 -3.37
CA SER A 138 -10.11 -16.16 -3.77
C SER A 138 -10.10 -16.33 -5.29
N GLN A 139 -10.77 -15.43 -6.02
CA GLN A 139 -10.87 -15.50 -7.48
C GLN A 139 -9.52 -15.24 -8.13
N VAL A 140 -8.81 -14.20 -7.69
CA VAL A 140 -7.50 -13.88 -8.25
C VAL A 140 -6.41 -14.78 -7.69
N GLY A 141 -6.66 -15.55 -6.63
CA GLY A 141 -5.62 -16.32 -5.93
C GLY A 141 -4.59 -15.42 -5.25
N TYR A 142 -5.04 -14.35 -4.61
CA TYR A 142 -4.23 -13.46 -3.77
C TYR A 142 -4.32 -13.94 -2.32
N ASN A 143 -3.17 -14.06 -1.67
CA ASN A 143 -3.08 -14.42 -0.25
C ASN A 143 -2.23 -13.38 0.50
N PRO A 144 -2.82 -12.58 1.41
CA PRO A 144 -2.09 -11.56 2.14
C PRO A 144 -0.99 -12.15 3.05
N GLU A 145 -1.15 -13.37 3.58
CA GLU A 145 -0.14 -14.02 4.42
C GLU A 145 1.12 -14.38 3.63
N ILE A 146 0.95 -14.86 2.38
CA ILE A 146 2.08 -15.14 1.49
C ILE A 146 2.83 -13.84 1.18
N ARG A 147 2.11 -12.74 0.93
CA ARG A 147 2.70 -11.42 0.68
C ARG A 147 3.47 -10.87 1.88
N LEU A 148 2.97 -11.12 3.09
CA LEU A 148 3.68 -10.78 4.32
C LEU A 148 4.97 -11.61 4.45
N ALA A 149 4.92 -12.91 4.18
CA ALA A 149 6.09 -13.78 4.17
C ALA A 149 7.13 -13.34 3.12
N GLU A 150 6.70 -12.95 1.91
CA GLU A 150 7.57 -12.36 0.88
C GLU A 150 8.22 -11.05 1.35
N SER A 151 7.48 -10.20 2.06
CA SER A 151 8.01 -8.95 2.62
C SER A 151 9.12 -9.22 3.64
N TRP A 152 8.93 -10.20 4.52
CA TRP A 152 9.97 -10.65 5.47
C TRP A 152 11.19 -11.21 4.75
N LYS A 153 10.98 -12.08 3.75
CA LYS A 153 12.07 -12.66 2.95
C LYS A 153 12.89 -11.59 2.22
N ASN A 154 12.22 -10.61 1.62
CA ASN A 154 12.87 -9.46 0.98
C ASN A 154 13.70 -8.65 1.97
N PHE A 155 13.11 -8.34 3.15
CA PHE A 155 13.80 -7.59 4.20
C PHE A 155 15.04 -8.34 4.71
N GLU A 156 14.89 -9.63 5.06
CA GLU A 156 15.99 -10.50 5.49
C GLU A 156 17.10 -10.52 4.44
N SER A 157 16.74 -10.75 3.18
CA SER A 157 17.72 -10.79 2.07
C SER A 157 18.51 -9.49 1.96
N ARG A 158 17.83 -8.33 2.08
CA ARG A 158 18.50 -7.03 2.08
C ARG A 158 19.43 -6.84 3.28
N VAL A 159 19.06 -7.31 4.47
CA VAL A 159 19.91 -7.26 5.67
C VAL A 159 21.17 -8.10 5.50
N LEU A 160 21.03 -9.34 5.01
CA LEU A 160 22.15 -10.25 4.79
C LEU A 160 23.13 -9.73 3.75
N LEU A 161 22.61 -9.25 2.60
CA LEU A 161 23.43 -8.70 1.52
C LEU A 161 24.24 -7.46 1.94
N ASN A 162 23.77 -6.71 2.95
CA ASN A 162 24.41 -5.49 3.42
C ASN A 162 25.05 -5.64 4.81
N ALA A 163 25.34 -6.88 5.25
CA ALA A 163 25.90 -7.16 6.57
C ALA A 163 27.36 -6.71 6.73
N SER A 164 28.11 -6.57 5.63
CA SER A 164 29.55 -6.31 5.63
C SER A 164 29.91 -4.81 5.76
N VAL A 165 29.33 -4.11 6.73
CA VAL A 165 29.74 -2.72 7.04
C VAL A 165 31.07 -2.75 7.80
N PRO A 166 32.10 -1.98 7.38
CA PRO A 166 33.39 -1.93 8.06
C PRO A 166 33.27 -1.51 9.54
N VAL A 167 34.15 -2.04 10.39
CA VAL A 167 34.29 -1.61 11.78
C VAL A 167 34.56 -0.10 11.85
N GLY A 168 33.95 0.59 12.82
CA GLY A 168 34.03 2.04 12.96
C GLY A 168 32.97 2.81 12.16
N TYR A 169 32.11 2.12 11.41
CA TYR A 169 31.05 2.73 10.60
C TYR A 169 29.70 2.04 10.79
N PHE A 170 28.62 2.78 10.55
CA PHE A 170 27.25 2.27 10.43
C PHE A 170 26.65 2.66 9.08
N SER A 171 25.70 1.86 8.60
CA SER A 171 24.87 2.19 7.44
C SER A 171 23.45 2.54 7.89
N ILE A 172 22.83 3.48 7.19
CA ILE A 172 21.46 3.92 7.50
C ILE A 172 20.48 2.75 7.39
N PHE A 173 20.59 1.96 6.32
CA PHE A 173 19.69 0.82 6.09
C PHE A 173 19.72 -0.18 7.27
N ARG A 174 20.92 -0.52 7.78
CA ARG A 174 21.03 -1.46 8.92
C ARG A 174 20.46 -0.87 10.20
N GLU A 175 20.72 0.40 10.47
CA GLU A 175 20.20 1.05 11.68
C GLU A 175 18.69 1.31 11.63
N MET A 176 18.11 1.29 10.43
CA MET A 176 16.66 1.32 10.25
C MET A 176 16.00 -0.05 10.40
N ALA A 177 16.72 -1.15 10.66
CA ALA A 177 16.13 -2.49 10.74
C ALA A 177 14.92 -2.55 11.69
N ASP A 178 15.05 -1.99 12.90
CA ASP A 178 13.95 -1.93 13.86
C ASP A 178 12.77 -1.09 13.36
N PHE A 179 13.04 -0.01 12.61
CA PHE A 179 12.01 0.82 12.00
C PHE A 179 11.25 0.02 10.94
N LEU A 180 11.97 -0.69 10.07
CA LEU A 180 11.41 -1.52 9.00
C LEU A 180 10.61 -2.70 9.54
N VAL A 181 11.03 -3.33 10.64
CA VAL A 181 10.26 -4.35 11.35
C VAL A 181 8.89 -3.80 11.78
N GLN A 182 8.84 -2.60 12.32
CA GLN A 182 7.58 -1.97 12.72
C GLN A 182 6.69 -1.65 11.52
N LEU A 183 7.28 -1.29 10.37
CA LEU A 183 6.55 -1.12 9.11
C LEU A 183 5.90 -2.41 8.63
N ILE A 184 6.66 -3.51 8.59
CA ILE A 184 6.13 -4.83 8.18
C ILE A 184 5.00 -5.25 9.12
N ARG A 185 5.19 -5.11 10.43
CA ARG A 185 4.16 -5.42 11.44
C ARG A 185 2.94 -4.51 11.34
N GLY A 186 3.12 -3.28 10.88
CA GLY A 186 2.04 -2.33 10.57
C GLY A 186 1.32 -2.61 9.25
N GLY A 187 1.66 -3.68 8.54
CA GLY A 187 1.01 -4.10 7.30
C GLY A 187 1.61 -3.50 6.02
N ILE A 188 2.78 -2.85 6.08
CA ILE A 188 3.49 -2.43 4.86
C ILE A 188 4.11 -3.66 4.20
N ILE A 189 3.75 -3.87 2.94
CA ILE A 189 4.44 -4.84 2.08
C ILE A 189 5.79 -4.25 1.70
N ILE A 190 6.89 -4.90 2.11
CA ILE A 190 8.25 -4.47 1.77
C ILE A 190 8.64 -4.97 0.38
N ASN A 191 8.91 -4.01 -0.51
CA ASN A 191 9.40 -4.23 -1.88
C ASN A 191 10.33 -3.06 -2.30
N GLU A 192 10.70 -3.02 -3.58
CA GLU A 192 11.55 -2.00 -4.19
C GLU A 192 10.98 -0.57 -4.10
N HIS A 193 9.70 -0.39 -3.79
CA HIS A 193 9.02 0.91 -3.72
C HIS A 193 8.73 1.39 -2.29
N THR A 194 8.70 0.52 -1.27
CA THR A 194 8.10 0.87 0.04
C THR A 194 9.10 1.10 1.17
N ILE A 195 10.40 0.87 0.95
CA ILE A 195 11.44 1.06 1.96
C ILE A 195 11.89 2.54 1.99
N PRO A 196 11.77 3.25 3.13
CA PRO A 196 12.14 4.67 3.24
C PRO A 196 13.65 4.93 3.38
N ASP A 197 14.52 3.95 3.15
CA ASP A 197 15.97 4.07 3.40
C ASP A 197 16.65 5.12 2.51
N ILE A 198 16.22 5.26 1.26
CA ILE A 198 16.68 6.35 0.38
C ILE A 198 16.23 7.70 0.91
N SER A 199 14.96 7.83 1.32
CA SER A 199 14.41 9.08 1.84
C SER A 199 15.10 9.52 3.14
N VAL A 200 15.26 8.59 4.09
CA VAL A 200 16.05 8.80 5.32
C VAL A 200 17.49 9.12 4.97
N GLY A 201 18.07 8.41 4.01
CA GLY A 201 19.44 8.59 3.56
C GLY A 201 19.75 9.98 3.04
N GLN A 202 18.87 10.51 2.18
CA GLN A 202 18.98 11.86 1.66
C GLN A 202 18.81 12.91 2.76
N ALA A 203 17.80 12.74 3.62
CA ALA A 203 17.54 13.68 4.71
C ALA A 203 18.69 13.72 5.73
N TRP A 204 19.22 12.56 6.13
CA TRP A 204 20.37 12.48 7.04
C TRP A 204 21.63 13.02 6.38
N SER A 205 21.86 12.71 5.11
CA SER A 205 23.02 13.21 4.36
C SER A 205 23.04 14.74 4.32
N LYS A 206 21.87 15.38 4.17
CA LYS A 206 21.74 16.84 4.25
C LYS A 206 22.01 17.35 5.66
N TYR A 207 21.36 16.77 6.67
CA TYR A 207 21.55 17.17 8.08
C TYR A 207 23.02 17.05 8.51
N TRP A 208 23.70 16.00 8.08
CA TRP A 208 25.13 15.76 8.31
C TRP A 208 26.01 16.90 7.77
N THR A 209 25.77 17.34 6.53
CA THR A 209 26.50 18.45 5.90
C THR A 209 26.17 19.77 6.59
N ASP A 210 24.90 20.06 6.86
CA ASP A 210 24.46 21.31 7.48
C ASP A 210 25.05 21.50 8.89
N LYS A 211 25.33 20.41 9.61
CA LYS A 211 25.95 20.42 10.95
C LYS A 211 27.47 20.26 10.94
N ASN A 212 28.09 20.20 9.77
CA ASN A 212 29.53 19.97 9.60
C ASN A 212 30.05 18.76 10.40
N TYR A 213 29.29 17.67 10.43
CA TYR A 213 29.58 16.49 11.26
C TYR A 213 30.83 15.72 10.84
N ASN A 214 31.32 15.94 9.62
CA ASN A 214 32.65 15.50 9.20
C ASN A 214 33.75 15.96 10.18
N SER A 215 33.70 17.21 10.63
CA SER A 215 34.69 17.78 11.55
C SER A 215 34.60 17.26 12.98
N ILE A 216 33.43 16.73 13.37
CA ILE A 216 33.12 16.32 14.74
C ILE A 216 33.31 14.82 14.92
N TYR A 217 32.75 14.03 14.00
CA TYR A 217 32.68 12.56 14.11
C TYR A 217 33.61 11.83 13.13
N GLY A 218 34.18 12.55 12.16
CA GLY A 218 35.01 12.02 11.08
C GLY A 218 34.27 11.95 9.75
N GLU A 219 35.00 11.72 8.66
CA GLU A 219 34.44 11.66 7.31
C GLU A 219 33.52 10.44 7.11
N ARG A 220 32.37 10.66 6.48
CA ARG A 220 31.55 9.59 5.91
C ARG A 220 32.18 9.06 4.61
N ILE A 221 31.99 7.78 4.31
CA ILE A 221 32.57 7.14 3.12
C ILE A 221 31.51 6.40 2.30
N LYS A 222 31.80 6.16 1.02
CA LYS A 222 30.93 5.39 0.11
C LYS A 222 31.25 3.91 0.16
N HIS A 223 30.27 3.09 0.53
CA HIS A 223 30.38 1.64 0.62
C HIS A 223 29.42 0.95 -0.37
N PRO A 224 29.79 -0.21 -0.94
CA PRO A 224 28.87 -1.02 -1.75
C PRO A 224 27.55 -1.29 -1.01
N HIS A 225 26.45 -1.21 -1.73
CA HIS A 225 25.11 -1.45 -1.23
C HIS A 225 24.36 -2.34 -2.22
N PHE A 226 23.98 -3.53 -1.76
CA PHE A 226 23.48 -4.59 -2.62
C PHE A 226 21.97 -4.76 -2.49
N TYR A 227 21.34 -5.21 -3.58
CA TYR A 227 19.92 -5.53 -3.64
C TYR A 227 19.73 -6.99 -4.09
N PRO A 228 18.66 -7.67 -3.63
CA PRO A 228 18.31 -9.01 -4.09
C PRO A 228 18.08 -9.06 -5.60
N GLU A 229 18.31 -10.21 -6.23
CA GLU A 229 18.21 -10.37 -7.70
C GLU A 229 16.85 -9.97 -8.29
N ASN A 230 15.77 -10.10 -7.52
CA ASN A 230 14.42 -9.70 -7.93
C ASN A 230 14.19 -8.18 -7.92
N TYR A 231 15.19 -7.38 -7.54
CA TYR A 231 15.12 -5.92 -7.55
C TYR A 231 15.77 -5.37 -8.84
N PRO A 232 15.18 -4.37 -9.50
CA PRO A 232 15.79 -3.70 -10.66
C PRO A 232 17.21 -3.18 -10.38
N GLN A 233 17.47 -2.80 -9.12
CA GLN A 233 18.74 -2.27 -8.63
C GLN A 233 19.86 -3.31 -8.57
N SER A 234 19.55 -4.62 -8.63
CA SER A 234 20.55 -5.68 -8.49
C SER A 234 21.62 -5.66 -9.59
N ALA A 235 21.29 -5.13 -10.76
CA ALA A 235 22.20 -5.03 -11.91
C ALA A 235 23.14 -3.80 -11.86
N ALA A 236 22.96 -2.90 -10.89
CA ALA A 236 23.70 -1.64 -10.81
C ALA A 236 24.77 -1.65 -9.70
N ASP A 237 25.92 -1.02 -9.95
CA ASP A 237 26.92 -0.74 -8.90
C ASP A 237 26.44 0.44 -8.04
N ILE A 238 25.76 0.13 -6.94
CA ILE A 238 25.18 1.12 -6.04
C ILE A 238 26.08 1.32 -4.83
N ARG A 239 26.41 2.59 -4.54
CA ARG A 239 27.21 2.97 -3.37
C ARG A 239 26.47 3.91 -2.44
N ALA A 240 26.23 3.45 -1.22
CA ALA A 240 25.58 4.22 -0.15
C ALA A 240 26.61 4.90 0.76
N TRP A 241 26.20 5.98 1.43
CA TRP A 241 27.01 6.58 2.48
C TRP A 241 26.95 5.71 3.74
N ILE A 242 28.11 5.41 4.30
CA ILE A 242 28.27 4.90 5.67
C ILE A 242 28.94 5.98 6.52
N TYR A 243 28.60 6.01 7.80
CA TYR A 243 28.91 7.10 8.71
C TYR A 243 29.70 6.56 9.90
N PRO A 244 30.61 7.35 10.50
CA PRO A 244 31.32 6.93 11.71
C PRO A 244 30.35 6.50 12.82
N ASP A 245 30.60 5.36 13.44
CA ASP A 245 29.78 4.78 14.52
C ASP A 245 29.61 5.70 15.74
N ARG A 246 30.58 6.60 15.96
CA ARG A 246 30.53 7.67 16.96
C ARG A 246 29.30 8.58 16.82
N ALA A 247 28.76 8.73 15.61
CA ALA A 247 27.57 9.53 15.35
C ALA A 247 26.25 8.73 15.49
N LEU A 248 26.30 7.42 15.78
CA LEU A 248 25.13 6.56 15.80
C LEU A 248 24.05 6.99 16.82
N PRO A 249 24.38 7.40 18.07
CA PRO A 249 23.36 7.90 18.99
C PRO A 249 22.64 9.15 18.47
N ILE A 250 23.36 10.01 17.73
CA ILE A 250 22.81 11.23 17.13
C ILE A 250 21.87 10.87 16.00
N PHE A 251 22.26 9.92 15.14
CA PHE A 251 21.40 9.42 14.07
C PHE A 251 20.10 8.83 14.63
N ARG A 252 20.17 7.98 15.66
CA ARG A 252 18.98 7.36 16.27
C ARG A 252 18.02 8.40 16.84
N ARG A 253 18.54 9.41 17.55
CA ARG A 253 17.73 10.52 18.06
C ARG A 253 17.11 11.32 16.92
N TRP A 254 17.91 11.69 15.93
CA TRP A 254 17.44 12.42 14.75
C TRP A 254 16.38 11.65 13.95
N LEU A 255 16.54 10.33 13.78
CA LEU A 255 15.57 9.50 13.06
C LEU A 255 14.20 9.56 13.73
N GLN A 256 14.17 9.58 15.06
CA GLN A 256 12.93 9.70 15.82
C GLN A 256 12.39 11.13 15.80
N GLU A 257 13.18 12.09 16.27
CA GLU A 257 12.72 13.46 16.54
C GLU A 257 12.44 14.23 15.25
N GLU A 258 13.27 14.05 14.22
CA GLU A 258 13.19 14.85 13.00
C GLU A 258 12.48 14.09 11.88
N TYR A 259 12.95 12.89 11.55
CA TYR A 259 12.42 12.17 10.39
C TYR A 259 11.02 11.59 10.69
N THR A 260 10.89 10.82 11.77
CA THR A 260 9.64 10.14 12.11
C THR A 260 8.54 11.14 12.45
N SER A 261 8.84 12.17 13.25
CA SER A 261 7.85 13.17 13.66
C SER A 261 7.41 14.14 12.56
N HIS A 262 8.30 14.50 11.64
CA HIS A 262 8.02 15.60 10.70
C HIS A 262 8.02 15.23 9.22
N ARG A 263 8.65 14.11 8.83
CA ARG A 263 8.81 13.72 7.42
C ARG A 263 8.07 12.45 7.06
N PHE A 264 7.90 11.55 8.02
CA PHE A 264 7.39 10.22 7.75
C PHE A 264 5.91 10.21 7.35
N GLN A 265 5.09 11.08 7.92
CA GLN A 265 3.69 11.22 7.48
C GLN A 265 3.60 11.61 6.00
N SER A 266 4.37 12.62 5.57
CA SER A 266 4.41 13.03 4.16
C SER A 266 4.94 11.92 3.25
N TYR A 267 5.89 11.12 3.72
CA TYR A 267 6.35 9.93 3.00
C TYR A 267 5.21 8.91 2.81
N LEU A 268 4.44 8.62 3.87
CA LEU A 268 3.30 7.70 3.77
C LEU A 268 2.21 8.21 2.84
N GLU A 269 1.87 9.51 2.90
CA GLU A 269 0.88 10.10 2.00
C GLU A 269 1.31 10.00 0.53
N ASN A 270 2.60 10.20 0.24
CA ASN A 270 3.14 9.97 -1.09
C ASN A 270 3.03 8.50 -1.52
N LYS A 271 3.25 7.55 -0.60
CA LYS A 271 3.10 6.11 -0.89
C LYS A 271 1.64 5.69 -1.05
N VAL A 272 0.72 6.34 -0.37
CA VAL A 272 -0.73 6.19 -0.60
C VAL A 272 -1.09 6.72 -1.98
N ALA A 273 -0.58 7.89 -2.37
CA ALA A 273 -0.80 8.42 -3.72
C ALA A 273 -0.25 7.50 -4.81
N GLN A 274 0.86 6.79 -4.51
CA GLN A 274 1.46 5.78 -5.38
C GLN A 274 0.76 4.42 -5.36
N GLY A 275 -0.30 4.27 -4.56
CA GLY A 275 -1.00 3.00 -4.40
C GLY A 275 -0.19 1.89 -3.73
N CYS A 276 0.96 2.22 -3.14
CA CYS A 276 1.83 1.27 -2.47
C CYS A 276 1.36 0.96 -1.03
N ILE A 277 0.54 1.82 -0.44
CA ILE A 277 -0.02 1.67 0.92
C ILE A 277 -1.50 2.06 0.89
N GLU A 278 -2.34 1.23 1.51
CA GLU A 278 -3.77 1.52 1.66
C GLU A 278 -3.92 2.67 2.66
N ARG A 279 -4.68 3.72 2.30
CA ARG A 279 -4.84 4.93 3.14
C ARG A 279 -5.27 4.60 4.58
N GLY A 280 -6.12 3.58 4.76
CA GLY A 280 -6.59 3.14 6.08
C GLY A 280 -5.48 2.61 6.99
N ASN A 281 -4.34 2.18 6.42
CA ASN A 281 -3.20 1.66 7.18
C ASN A 281 -2.27 2.76 7.69
N VAL A 282 -2.35 3.99 7.16
CA VAL A 282 -1.45 5.10 7.56
C VAL A 282 -1.47 5.34 9.08
N PRO A 283 -2.63 5.45 9.77
CA PRO A 283 -2.65 5.63 11.22
C PRO A 283 -2.01 4.47 11.98
N VAL A 284 -2.22 3.22 11.53
CA VAL A 284 -1.65 2.02 12.16
C VAL A 284 -0.13 2.03 12.05
N ILE A 285 0.38 2.35 10.86
CA ILE A 285 1.82 2.45 10.58
C ILE A 285 2.46 3.56 11.40
N MET A 286 1.85 4.76 11.41
CA MET A 286 2.33 5.89 12.20
C MET A 286 2.42 5.53 13.68
N ASN A 287 1.39 4.88 14.24
CA ASN A 287 1.39 4.41 15.62
C ASN A 287 2.48 3.36 15.89
N ALA A 288 2.73 2.45 14.95
CA ALA A 288 3.75 1.40 15.11
C ALA A 288 5.17 1.96 15.21
N VAL A 289 5.48 3.03 14.48
CA VAL A 289 6.83 3.65 14.49
C VAL A 289 6.99 4.75 15.52
N THR A 290 5.94 5.49 15.86
CA THR A 290 5.98 6.55 16.88
C THR A 290 5.79 6.00 18.29
N GLY A 291 5.05 4.91 18.46
CA GLY A 291 4.62 4.36 19.75
C GLY A 291 5.65 3.52 20.52
N LYS A 292 6.95 3.70 20.34
CA LYS A 292 7.95 2.90 21.07
C LYS A 292 8.01 3.23 22.56
N ASN A 293 7.21 2.49 23.34
CA ASN A 293 7.55 1.92 24.66
C ASN A 293 6.54 0.88 25.18
N ALA A 294 5.50 0.50 24.42
CA ALA A 294 4.83 -0.77 24.69
C ALA A 294 5.68 -1.88 24.05
N ILE A 295 6.57 -2.48 24.84
CA ILE A 295 7.09 -3.83 24.56
C ILE A 295 5.86 -4.66 24.19
N MET A 296 5.72 -5.09 22.93
CA MET A 296 4.77 -6.15 22.58
C MET A 296 5.47 -7.44 22.99
N PRO A 297 5.11 -8.09 24.11
CA PRO A 297 5.57 -9.45 24.37
C PRO A 297 5.02 -10.32 23.23
N GLY A 298 5.76 -11.34 22.84
CA GLY A 298 5.39 -12.23 21.75
C GLY A 298 3.91 -12.64 21.78
N THR A 299 3.14 -12.12 20.83
CA THR A 299 1.84 -12.68 20.44
C THR A 299 1.95 -13.08 18.98
N LEU A 300 2.66 -14.19 18.75
CA LEU A 300 2.13 -15.18 17.83
C LEU A 300 0.79 -15.62 18.45
N PRO A 301 -0.35 -15.54 17.73
CA PRO A 301 -1.54 -16.21 18.21
C PRO A 301 -1.20 -17.69 18.25
N ALA A 302 -1.04 -18.23 19.47
CA ALA A 302 -1.00 -19.65 19.68
C ALA A 302 -2.24 -20.21 18.98
N SER A 303 -1.99 -20.98 17.91
CA SER A 303 -2.96 -21.89 17.34
C SER A 303 -3.72 -22.53 18.49
N LYS A 304 -5.06 -22.49 18.42
CA LYS A 304 -5.92 -23.28 19.29
C LYS A 304 -5.40 -24.72 19.24
N MET A 305 -4.63 -25.11 20.25
CA MET A 305 -4.34 -26.50 20.52
C MET A 305 -5.70 -27.15 20.78
N LEU A 306 -6.16 -27.89 19.79
CA LEU A 306 -7.13 -28.96 19.97
C LEU A 306 -6.63 -29.81 21.14
N LYS A 307 -7.23 -29.61 22.32
CA LYS A 307 -7.18 -30.62 23.36
C LYS A 307 -7.99 -31.81 22.85
N GLN A 308 -7.29 -32.80 22.33
CA GLN A 308 -7.75 -34.17 22.42
C GLN A 308 -7.77 -34.55 23.90
N LYS A 309 -8.96 -34.79 24.43
CA LYS A 309 -9.30 -35.91 25.32
C LYS A 309 -10.80 -36.14 25.21
#